data_AF-A0A938K8W0-F1
#
_entry.id   AF-A0A938K8W0-F1
#
_cell.length_a   1.000
_cell.length_b   1.000
_cell.length_c   1.000
_cell.angle_alpha   90.00
_cell.angle_beta   90.00
_cell.angle_gamma   90.00
#
_symmetry.space_group_name_H-M   'P 1'
#
loop_
_entity.id
_entity.type
_entity.pdbx_description
1 polymer ?
#
loop_
_entity_poly.entity_id
_entity_poly.type
_entity_poly.pdbx_seq_one_letter_code
_entity_poly.pdbx_strand_id
1 'polypeptide(L)' 'MTISIRLSPEEARELAALARKTGRSKSEILRDAFRQSRSGKSDIRRQRALALAGSLSGASDLSQREGFGKQ' A
#
# COMPACT_ATOMS: atom_id res chain seq x y z
N MET A 1 3.35 26.92 -4.39
CA MET A 1 4.75 26.51 -4.65
C MET A 1 4.73 25.39 -5.68
N THR A 2 5.54 25.50 -6.73
CA THR A 2 5.62 24.53 -7.82
C THR A 2 7.01 23.93 -7.82
N ILE A 3 7.11 22.60 -7.91
CA ILE A 3 8.39 21.88 -7.97
C ILE A 3 8.45 21.20 -9.33
N SER A 4 9.56 21.39 -10.03
CA SER A 4 9.84 20.73 -11.30
C SER A 4 10.77 19.55 -11.07
N ILE A 5 10.35 18.36 -11.49
CA ILE A 5 11.13 17.13 -11.42
C ILE A 5 11.28 16.54 -12.82
N ARG A 6 12.48 16.08 -13.14
CA ARG A 6 12.76 15.37 -14.39
C ARG A 6 12.52 13.89 -14.17
N LEU A 7 11.67 13.32 -15.00
CA LEU A 7 11.43 11.88 -15.06
C LEU A 7 12.26 11.28 -16.18
N SER A 8 12.65 10.03 -16.03
CA SER A 8 13.20 9.27 -17.14
C SER A 8 12.14 9.12 -18.26
N PRO A 9 12.55 8.88 -19.51
CA PRO A 9 11.60 8.67 -20.61
C PRO A 9 10.63 7.51 -20.34
N GLU A 10 11.09 6.48 -19.62
CA GLU A 10 10.28 5.32 -19.26
C GLU A 10 9.21 5.68 -18.21
N GLU A 11 9.61 6.31 -17.10
CA GLU A 11 8.71 6.77 -16.04
C GLU A 11 7.64 7.73 -16.58
N ALA A 12 8.02 8.61 -17.51
CA ALA A 12 7.09 9.54 -18.14
C ALA A 12 6.03 8.83 -19.01
N ARG A 13 6.42 7.74 -19.71
CA ARG A 13 5.50 6.90 -20.48
C ARG A 13 4.56 6.15 -19.57
N GLU A 14 5.07 5.55 -18.50
CA GLU A 14 4.26 4.84 -17.52
C GLU A 14 3.22 5.75 -16.87
N LEU A 15 3.64 6.94 -16.41
CA LEU A 15 2.74 7.91 -15.81
C LEU A 15 1.66 8.37 -16.81
N ALA A 16 2.01 8.54 -18.08
CA ALA A 16 1.05 8.87 -19.13
C ALA A 16 0.06 7.74 -19.40
N ALA A 17 0.52 6.49 -19.44
CA ALA A 17 -0.34 5.32 -19.60
C ALA A 17 -1.30 5.18 -18.41
N LEU A 18 -0.81 5.39 -17.18
CA LEU A 18 -1.61 5.31 -15.98
C LEU A 18 -2.68 6.41 -15.92
N ALA A 19 -2.33 7.63 -16.31
CA ALA A 19 -3.28 8.73 -16.43
C ALA A 19 -4.41 8.42 -17.43
N ARG A 20 -4.07 7.88 -18.61
CA ARG A 20 -5.07 7.47 -19.61
C ARG A 20 -5.97 6.35 -19.09
N LYS A 21 -5.38 5.34 -18.44
CA LYS A 21 -6.11 4.18 -17.92
C LYS A 21 -7.07 4.54 -16.79
N THR A 22 -6.67 5.45 -15.91
CA THR A 22 -7.45 5.83 -14.72
C THR A 22 -8.35 7.04 -14.94
N GLY A 23 -8.18 7.77 -16.05
CA GLY A 23 -8.85 9.06 -16.29
C GLY A 23 -8.36 10.19 -15.38
N ARG A 24 -7.34 9.96 -14.56
CA ARG A 24 -6.81 10.91 -13.58
C ARG A 24 -5.70 11.75 -14.18
N SER A 25 -5.50 12.96 -13.64
CA SER A 25 -4.39 13.80 -14.08
C SER A 25 -3.05 13.28 -13.56
N LYS A 26 -1.97 13.48 -14.35
CA LYS A 26 -0.59 13.10 -13.96
C LYS A 26 -0.19 13.71 -12.61
N SER A 27 -0.56 14.97 -12.39
CA SER A 27 -0.26 15.70 -11.15
C SER A 27 -0.96 15.09 -9.93
N GLU A 28 -2.21 14.64 -10.09
CA GLU A 28 -2.96 14.00 -9.02
C GLU A 28 -2.36 12.64 -8.63
N ILE A 29 -1.98 11.84 -9.63
CA ILE A 29 -1.28 10.57 -9.43
C ILE A 29 0.03 10.78 -8.66
N LEU A 30 0.85 11.75 -9.08
CA LEU A 30 2.13 12.06 -8.42
C LEU A 30 1.94 12.56 -6.99
N ARG A 31 0.93 13.39 -6.73
CA ARG A 31 0.61 13.86 -5.38
C ARG A 31 0.21 12.72 -4.46
N ASP A 32 -0.58 11.77 -4.95
CA ASP A 32 -0.97 10.60 -4.17
C ASP A 32 0.21 9.68 -3.88
N ALA A 33 1.07 9.42 -4.87
CA ALA A 33 2.29 8.65 -4.69
C ALA A 33 3.21 9.28 -3.64
N PHE A 34 3.39 10.61 -3.68
CA PHE A 34 4.15 11.35 -2.66
C PHE A 34 3.51 11.29 -1.27
N ARG A 35 2.17 11.36 -1.19
CA ARG A 35 1.45 11.24 0.09
C ARG A 35 1.64 9.83 0.67
N GLN A 36 1.55 8.81 -0.17
CA GLN A 36 1.74 7.41 0.23
C GLN A 36 3.17 7.15 0.70
N SER A 37 4.19 7.63 -0.03
CA SER A 37 5.60 7.48 0.35
C SER A 37 5.91 8.19 1.68
N ARG A 38 5.39 9.40 1.90
CA ARG A 38 5.53 10.13 3.17
C ARG A 38 4.85 9.44 4.35
N SER A 39 3.70 8.80 4.11
CA SER A 39 2.95 8.13 5.18
C SER A 39 3.61 6.84 5.70
N GLY A 40 4.79 6.47 5.19
CA GLY A 40 5.46 5.22 5.56
C GLY A 40 4.70 3.97 5.15
N LYS A 41 3.57 4.11 4.41
CA LYS A 41 2.76 3.01 3.87
C LYS A 41 3.41 2.39 2.62
N SER A 42 4.74 2.35 2.58
CA SER A 42 5.54 1.59 1.61
C SER A 42 5.37 0.08 1.75
N ASP A 43 4.53 -0.38 2.67
CA ASP A 43 4.20 -1.79 2.81
C ASP A 43 2.77 -2.05 2.34
N ILE A 44 2.58 -1.99 1.01
CA ILE A 44 1.44 -2.65 0.35
C ILE A 44 1.37 -4.13 0.79
N ARG A 45 2.53 -4.74 1.09
CA ARG A 45 2.64 -6.06 1.73
C ARG A 45 2.10 -6.08 3.16
N ARG A 46 2.40 -5.11 4.04
CA ARG A 46 1.80 -5.03 5.39
C ARG A 46 0.32 -4.73 5.35
N GLN A 47 -0.17 -3.88 4.44
CA GLN A 47 -1.62 -3.62 4.33
C GLN A 47 -2.39 -4.86 3.86
N ARG A 48 -1.86 -5.62 2.89
CA ARG A 48 -2.45 -6.92 2.52
C ARG A 48 -2.32 -7.96 3.62
N ALA A 49 -1.17 -8.01 4.32
CA ALA A 49 -0.98 -8.91 5.45
C ALA A 49 -1.92 -8.58 6.62
N LEU A 50 -2.16 -7.30 6.93
CA LEU A 50 -3.11 -6.86 7.96
C LEU A 50 -4.56 -7.12 7.54
N ALA A 51 -4.89 -6.95 6.27
CA ALA A 51 -6.21 -7.31 5.74
C ALA A 51 -6.47 -8.83 5.79
N LEU A 52 -5.42 -9.64 5.60
CA LEU A 52 -5.48 -11.10 5.74
C LEU A 52 -5.46 -11.56 7.20
N ALA A 53 -4.79 -10.83 8.10
CA ALA A 53 -4.72 -11.14 9.52
C ALA A 53 -6.09 -11.04 10.22
N GLY A 54 -6.98 -10.15 9.74
CA GLY A 54 -8.38 -10.11 10.18
C GLY A 54 -9.26 -11.21 9.60
N SER A 55 -8.81 -11.90 8.54
CA SER A 55 -9.57 -12.97 7.86
C SER A 55 -9.21 -14.38 8.35
N LEU A 56 -8.07 -14.53 9.02
CA LEU A 56 -7.69 -15.76 9.72
C LEU A 56 -8.23 -15.69 11.16
N SER A 57 -9.55 -15.84 11.29
CA SER A 57 -10.14 -16.29 12.56
C SER A 57 -9.64 -17.72 12.80
N GLY A 58 -8.42 -17.85 13.33
CA GLY A 58 -7.93 -19.12 13.86
C GLY A 58 -8.90 -19.62 14.90
N ALA A 59 -9.19 -20.93 14.90
CA ALA A 59 -10.07 -21.54 15.88
C ALA A 59 -9.66 -21.10 17.29
N SER A 60 -10.52 -20.32 17.95
CA SER A 60 -10.34 -19.81 19.32
C SER A 60 -10.05 -20.92 20.34
N ASP A 61 -10.36 -22.15 19.95
CA ASP A 61 -10.22 -23.40 20.70
C ASP A 61 -8.76 -23.82 20.96
N LEU A 62 -7.78 -23.32 20.18
CA LEU A 62 -6.37 -23.61 20.46
C LEU A 62 -5.81 -22.84 21.67
N SER A 63 -6.47 -21.76 22.08
CA SER A 63 -6.05 -20.97 23.26
C SER A 63 -6.55 -21.53 24.60
N GLN A 64 -7.43 -22.54 24.55
CA GLN A 64 -8.07 -23.17 25.72
C GLN A 64 -7.55 -24.59 25.99
N ARG A 65 -6.65 -25.13 25.15
CA ARG A 65 -6.04 -26.45 25.41
C ARG A 65 -5.02 -26.35 26.55
N GLU A 66 -5.20 -27.18 27.57
CA GLU A 66 -4.26 -27.34 28.68
C GLU A 66 -2.84 -27.59 28.14
N GLY A 67 -1.91 -26.74 28.56
CA GLY A 67 -0.51 -26.75 28.13
C GLY A 67 -0.02 -25.43 27.48
N PHE A 68 -0.93 -24.53 27.07
CA PHE A 68 -0.58 -23.20 26.51
C PHE A 68 -0.92 -22.02 27.43
N GLY A 69 -1.38 -22.29 28.66
CA GLY A 69 -1.49 -21.27 29.69
C GLY A 69 -0.12 -20.68 29.99
N LYS A 70 0.06 -19.38 29.76
CA LYS A 70 1.17 -18.63 30.36
C LYS A 70 1.11 -18.86 31.87
N GLN A 71 2.28 -19.07 32.47
CA GLN A 71 2.46 -19.04 33.93
C GLN A 71 1.69 -17.88 34.56
#